data_AF-A0A2N6ASU2-F1
#
_entry.id   AF-A0A2N6ASU2-F1
#
_cell.length_a   1.000
_cell.length_b   1.000
_cell.length_c   1.000
_cell.angle_alpha   90.00
_cell.angle_beta   90.00
_cell.angle_gamma   90.00
#
_symmetry.space_group_name_H-M   'P 1'
#
loop_
_entity.id
_entity.type
_entity.pdbx_description
1 polymer ?
#
loop_
_entity_poly.entity_id
_entity_poly.type
_entity_poly.pdbx_seq_one_letter_code
_entity_poly.pdbx_strand_id
1 'polypeptide(L)'
;VVQETEYTGAWKHIQPQLSFARENGIEIRFGDPKEEIPGRNIILPEHPSLLNAKDLDLTDIKKSYIENSLKKIGDRNLKDSEFEFLKKETRMKQIELAQIIKEIGRGDDGKKR
;
A
#
# COMPACT_ATOMS: atom_id res chain seq x y z
N VAL A 1 14.99 -26.74 -34.93
CA VAL A 1 15.15 -25.30 -34.64
C VAL A 1 13.82 -24.81 -34.11
N VAL A 2 13.70 -24.70 -32.79
CA VAL A 2 12.52 -24.12 -32.13
C VAL A 2 12.73 -22.61 -32.19
N GLN A 3 11.80 -21.88 -32.81
CA GLN A 3 11.92 -20.43 -32.92
C GLN A 3 11.59 -19.80 -31.56
N GLU A 4 12.53 -19.03 -31.01
CA GLU A 4 12.43 -18.29 -29.74
C GLU A 4 11.48 -17.06 -29.81
N THR A 5 10.35 -17.15 -30.52
CA THR A 5 9.37 -16.04 -30.61
C THR A 5 8.12 -16.25 -29.77
N GLU A 6 7.95 -17.40 -29.10
CA GLU A 6 6.74 -17.72 -28.32
C GLU A 6 6.76 -17.23 -26.87
N TYR A 7 7.92 -16.81 -26.33
CA TYR A 7 8.08 -16.69 -24.88
C TYR A 7 7.99 -15.27 -24.30
N THR A 8 7.95 -14.21 -25.11
CA THR A 8 7.95 -12.83 -24.62
C THR A 8 6.56 -12.21 -24.41
N GLY A 9 5.49 -12.87 -24.87
CA GLY A 9 4.10 -12.37 -24.73
C GLY A 9 3.24 -13.11 -23.70
N ALA A 10 3.58 -14.35 -23.34
CA ALA A 10 2.70 -15.23 -22.56
C ALA A 10 2.52 -14.81 -21.08
N TRP A 11 3.46 -14.06 -20.51
CA TRP A 11 3.45 -13.69 -19.08
C TRP A 11 2.79 -12.34 -18.75
N LYS A 12 2.51 -11.51 -19.76
CA LYS A 12 1.81 -10.21 -19.60
C LYS A 12 0.37 -10.25 -20.13
N HIS A 13 -0.08 -11.44 -20.54
CA HIS A 13 -1.42 -11.62 -21.05
C HIS A 13 -2.38 -11.72 -19.85
N ILE A 14 -3.43 -10.89 -19.84
CA ILE A 14 -4.43 -10.87 -18.77
C ILE A 14 -5.19 -12.21 -18.69
N GLN A 15 -5.31 -12.93 -19.82
CA GLN A 15 -6.13 -14.13 -19.94
C GLN A 15 -5.68 -15.29 -19.02
N PRO A 16 -4.39 -15.72 -18.99
CA PRO A 16 -3.92 -16.70 -18.01
C PRO A 16 -4.17 -16.31 -16.56
N GLN A 17 -4.03 -15.03 -16.20
CA GLN A 17 -4.24 -14.55 -14.82
C GLN A 17 -5.72 -14.66 -14.42
N LEU A 18 -6.64 -14.29 -15.32
CA LEU A 18 -8.07 -14.41 -15.10
C LEU A 18 -8.51 -15.90 -15.07
N SER A 19 -7.93 -16.75 -15.92
CA SER A 19 -8.20 -18.19 -15.88
C SER A 19 -7.75 -18.81 -14.56
N PHE A 20 -6.53 -18.51 -14.11
CA PHE A 20 -6.03 -18.97 -12.82
C PHE A 20 -6.92 -18.50 -11.66
N ALA A 21 -7.33 -17.23 -11.68
CA ALA A 21 -8.25 -16.70 -10.67
C ALA A 21 -9.58 -17.47 -10.64
N ARG A 22 -10.19 -17.74 -11.80
CA ARG A 22 -11.42 -18.54 -11.91
C ARG A 22 -11.25 -19.96 -11.37
N GLU A 23 -10.13 -20.62 -11.70
CA GLU A 23 -9.81 -21.95 -11.20
C GLU A 23 -9.66 -21.99 -9.68
N ASN A 24 -9.21 -20.89 -9.08
CA ASN A 24 -9.11 -20.73 -7.63
C ASN A 24 -10.41 -20.20 -6.99
N GLY A 25 -11.53 -20.18 -7.72
CA GLY A 25 -12.83 -19.77 -7.20
C GLY A 25 -13.03 -18.27 -7.03
N ILE A 26 -12.16 -17.45 -7.62
CA ILE A 26 -12.31 -15.99 -7.64
C ILE A 26 -13.33 -15.60 -8.71
N GLU A 27 -14.35 -14.84 -8.32
CA GLU A 27 -15.39 -14.37 -9.22
C GLU A 27 -14.88 -13.25 -10.13
N ILE A 28 -15.12 -13.33 -11.44
CA ILE A 28 -14.72 -12.30 -12.40
C ILE A 28 -15.95 -11.72 -13.08
N ARG A 29 -16.21 -10.42 -12.86
CA ARG A 29 -17.39 -9.72 -13.39
C ARG A 29 -17.04 -8.30 -13.85
N PHE A 30 -17.94 -7.70 -14.64
CA PHE A 30 -17.88 -6.27 -14.96
C PHE A 30 -18.72 -5.46 -13.97
N GLY A 31 -18.24 -4.29 -13.53
CA GLY A 31 -18.93 -3.43 -12.56
C GLY A 31 -18.04 -2.29 -12.04
N ASP A 32 -18.32 -1.77 -10.84
CA ASP A 32 -17.49 -0.76 -10.17
C ASP A 32 -16.27 -1.41 -9.49
N PRO A 33 -15.02 -1.08 -9.90
CA PRO A 33 -13.80 -1.58 -9.26
C PRO A 33 -13.71 -1.32 -7.75
N LYS A 34 -14.48 -0.38 -7.19
CA LYS A 34 -14.52 -0.09 -5.74
C LYS A 34 -15.12 -1.22 -4.91
N GLU A 35 -15.94 -2.09 -5.50
CA GLU A 35 -16.54 -3.23 -4.82
C GLU A 35 -15.63 -4.47 -4.79
N GLU A 36 -14.40 -4.35 -5.30
CA GLU A 36 -13.44 -5.44 -5.33
C GLU A 36 -12.95 -5.82 -3.93
N ILE A 37 -12.94 -7.12 -3.64
CA ILE A 37 -12.50 -7.71 -2.38
C ILE A 37 -11.36 -8.69 -2.70
N PRO A 38 -10.13 -8.43 -2.23
CA PRO A 38 -8.98 -9.30 -2.46
C PRO A 38 -9.25 -10.76 -2.07
N GLY A 39 -8.96 -11.69 -2.99
CA GLY A 39 -9.14 -13.12 -2.78
C GLY A 39 -10.59 -13.61 -2.94
N ARG A 40 -11.54 -12.74 -3.28
CA ARG A 40 -12.94 -13.11 -3.52
C ARG A 40 -13.40 -12.82 -4.95
N ASN A 41 -13.13 -11.62 -5.45
CA ASN A 41 -13.55 -11.23 -6.80
C ASN A 41 -12.51 -10.31 -7.47
N ILE A 42 -12.57 -10.27 -8.80
CA ILE A 42 -11.86 -9.32 -9.66
C ILE A 42 -12.95 -8.60 -10.45
N ILE A 43 -13.03 -7.27 -10.29
CA ILE A 43 -14.06 -6.46 -10.96
C ILE A 43 -13.42 -5.64 -12.07
N LEU A 44 -13.69 -6.03 -13.30
CA LEU A 44 -13.31 -5.25 -14.47
C LEU A 44 -14.26 -4.04 -14.60
N PRO A 45 -13.75 -2.83 -14.84
CA PRO A 45 -14.62 -1.66 -14.98
C PRO A 45 -15.58 -1.85 -16.16
N GLU A 46 -16.88 -1.68 -15.94
CA GLU A 46 -17.87 -1.71 -17.04
C GLU A 46 -17.68 -0.56 -18.03
N HIS A 47 -17.13 0.56 -17.57
CA HIS A 47 -16.87 1.74 -18.39
C HIS A 47 -15.56 2.41 -17.96
N PRO A 48 -14.74 2.94 -18.90
CA PRO A 48 -13.46 3.58 -18.57
C PRO A 48 -13.55 4.73 -17.57
N SER A 49 -14.70 5.41 -17.48
CA SER A 49 -14.95 6.48 -16.50
C SER A 49 -14.91 6.03 -15.04
N LEU A 50 -14.98 4.72 -14.78
CA LEU A 50 -14.86 4.16 -13.43
C LEU A 50 -13.39 4.11 -12.97
N LEU A 51 -12.43 4.18 -13.90
CA LEU A 51 -11.01 4.32 -13.57
C LEU A 51 -10.76 5.75 -13.09
N ASN A 52 -10.76 5.93 -11.78
CA ASN A 52 -10.52 7.22 -11.14
C ASN A 52 -9.29 7.15 -10.26
N ALA A 53 -8.48 8.21 -10.29
CA ALA A 53 -7.45 8.42 -9.29
C ALA A 53 -8.12 8.61 -7.92
N LYS A 54 -7.57 7.97 -6.88
CA LYS A 54 -7.97 8.23 -5.51
C LYS A 54 -7.11 9.37 -4.97
N ASP A 55 -7.73 10.46 -4.56
CA ASP A 55 -7.07 11.44 -3.72
C ASP A 55 -6.75 10.78 -2.38
N LEU A 56 -5.47 10.62 -2.11
CA LEU A 56 -4.95 10.03 -0.88
C LEU A 56 -4.46 11.15 0.03
N ASP A 57 -4.93 11.16 1.28
CA ASP A 57 -4.36 12.05 2.28
C ASP A 57 -2.94 11.59 2.63
N LEU A 58 -1.96 12.36 2.17
CA LEU A 58 -0.55 12.10 2.44
C LEU A 58 -0.22 12.25 3.92
N THR A 59 -1.02 12.96 4.70
CA THR A 59 -0.82 13.17 6.14
C THR A 59 -0.95 11.86 6.88
N ASP A 60 -2.01 11.10 6.62
CA ASP A 60 -2.25 9.81 7.28
C ASP A 60 -1.21 8.76 6.87
N ILE A 61 -0.82 8.75 5.58
CA ILE A 61 0.23 7.85 5.09
C ILE A 61 1.56 8.13 5.79
N LYS A 62 1.94 9.42 5.90
CA LYS A 62 3.17 9.81 6.59
C LYS A 62 3.14 9.45 8.08
N LYS A 63 2.00 9.63 8.76
CA LYS A 63 1.82 9.20 10.16
C LYS A 63 2.03 7.69 10.32
N SER A 64 1.38 6.88 9.48
CA SER A 64 1.53 5.42 9.49
C SER A 64 2.97 4.97 9.19
N TYR A 65 3.65 5.66 8.27
CA TYR A 65 5.06 5.42 8.01
C TYR A 65 5.94 5.70 9.23
N ILE A 66 5.74 6.84 9.90
CA ILE A 66 6.48 7.20 11.12
C ILE A 66 6.21 6.18 12.22
N GLU A 67 4.95 5.79 12.45
CA GLU A 67 4.57 4.77 13.43
C GLU A 67 5.30 3.44 13.18
N ASN A 68 5.28 2.94 11.94
CA ASN A 68 5.98 1.71 11.59
C ASN A 68 7.50 1.82 11.72
N SER A 69 8.05 3.01 11.47
CA SER A 69 9.48 3.27 11.62
C SER A 69 9.89 3.28 13.10
N LEU A 70 9.08 3.90 13.97
CA LEU A 70 9.30 3.88 15.42
C LEU A 70 9.19 2.46 16.00
N LYS A 71 8.21 1.66 15.56
CA LYS A 71 8.09 0.24 15.97
C LYS A 71 9.34 -0.58 15.64
N LYS A 72 9.99 -0.31 14.51
CA LYS A 72 11.26 -0.98 14.13
C LYS A 72 12.44 -0.54 14.99
N ILE A 73 12.41 0.68 15.50
CA ILE A 73 13.45 1.24 16.38
C ILE A 73 13.29 0.72 17.83
N GLY A 74 12.07 0.40 18.24
CA GLY A 74 11.73 -0.13 19.57
C GLY A 74 11.76 0.95 20.66
N ASP A 75 11.92 0.57 21.92
CA ASP A 75 11.95 1.47 23.09
C ASP A 75 13.22 2.34 23.19
N ARG A 76 14.02 2.37 22.13
CA ARG A 76 15.24 3.18 22.07
C ARG A 76 14.88 4.63 21.79
N ASN A 77 15.63 5.54 22.40
CA ASN A 77 15.55 6.95 22.04
C ASN A 77 15.97 7.17 20.58
N LEU A 78 15.18 7.95 19.86
CA LEU A 78 15.45 8.32 18.48
C LEU A 78 16.78 9.08 18.39
N LYS A 79 17.72 8.64 17.55
CA LYS A 79 18.97 9.39 17.32
C LYS A 79 18.70 10.61 16.45
N ASP A 80 19.52 11.64 16.60
CA ASP A 80 19.41 12.86 15.77
C ASP A 80 19.50 12.57 14.27
N SER A 81 20.36 11.62 13.87
CA SER A 81 20.48 11.19 12.47
C SER A 81 19.20 10.55 11.93
N GLU A 82 18.44 9.85 12.77
CA GLU A 82 17.17 9.22 12.39
C GLU A 82 16.05 10.25 12.30
N PHE A 83 16.06 11.23 13.21
CA PHE A 83 15.13 12.35 13.16
C PHE A 83 15.29 13.16 11.87
N GLU A 84 16.53 13.52 11.51
CA GLU A 84 16.81 14.23 10.25
C GLU A 84 16.48 13.38 9.02
N PHE A 85 16.71 12.06 9.08
CA PHE A 85 16.28 11.15 8.02
C PHE A 85 14.76 11.18 7.84
N LEU A 86 13.97 11.00 8.90
CA LEU A 86 12.51 11.00 8.84
C LEU A 86 11.95 12.33 8.35
N LYS A 87 12.55 13.45 8.77
CA LYS A 87 12.20 14.79 8.30
C LYS A 87 12.41 14.94 6.79
N LYS A 88 13.57 14.49 6.28
CA LYS A 88 13.89 14.56 4.85
C LYS A 88 12.98 13.66 4.02
N GLU A 89 12.70 12.46 4.51
CA GLU A 89 11.86 11.46 3.84
C GLU A 89 10.39 11.91 3.75
N THR A 90 9.82 12.38 4.86
CA THR A 90 8.42 12.81 4.93
C THR A 90 8.19 14.22 4.39
N ARG A 91 9.27 14.98 4.14
CA ARG A 91 9.26 16.42 3.79
C ARG A 91 8.39 17.24 4.76
N MET A 92 8.36 16.85 6.02
CA MET A 92 7.61 17.55 7.08
C MET A 92 8.49 18.58 7.77
N LYS A 93 7.84 19.56 8.42
CA LYS A 93 8.57 20.48 9.29
C LYS A 93 8.99 19.76 10.56
N GLN A 94 10.11 20.20 11.15
CA GLN A 94 10.63 19.63 12.41
C GLN A 94 9.59 19.64 13.54
N ILE A 95 8.78 20.71 13.62
CA ILE A 95 7.73 20.87 14.64
C ILE A 95 6.64 19.81 14.46
N GLU A 96 6.16 19.61 13.22
CA GLU A 96 5.10 18.65 12.88
C GLU A 96 5.55 17.21 13.17
N LEU A 97 6.79 16.87 12.78
CA LEU A 97 7.37 15.56 13.04
C LEU A 97 7.49 15.28 14.55
N ALA A 98 7.97 16.25 15.33
CA ALA A 98 8.09 16.11 16.78
C ALA A 98 6.71 15.95 17.46
N GLN A 99 5.68 16.64 16.97
CA GLN A 99 4.32 16.48 17.46
C GLN A 99 3.77 15.08 17.17
N ILE A 100 3.93 14.59 15.94
CA ILE A 100 3.48 13.24 15.54
C ILE A 100 4.18 12.16 16.37
N ILE A 101 5.49 12.27 16.55
CA ILE A 101 6.25 11.31 17.37
C ILE A 101 5.77 11.32 18.83
N LYS A 102 5.49 12.50 19.40
CA LYS A 102 4.97 12.64 20.77
C LYS A 102 3.53 12.13 20.92
N GLU A 103 2.70 12.31 19.89
CA GLU A 103 1.33 11.80 19.83
C GLU A 103 1.33 10.26 19.78
N ILE A 104 2.16 9.66 18.93
CA ILE A 104 2.31 8.20 18.82
C ILE A 104 2.89 7.61 20.11
N GLY A 105 3.94 8.22 20.68
CA GLY A 105 4.56 7.76 21.92
C GLY A 105 3.65 7.81 23.16
N ARG A 106 2.53 8.55 23.12
CA ARG A 106 1.49 8.53 24.16
C ARG A 106 0.38 7.50 23.89
N GLY A 107 0.26 7.01 22.66
CA GLY A 107 -0.80 6.09 22.24
C GLY A 107 -0.51 4.62 22.51
N ASP A 108 0.76 4.24 22.67
CA ASP A 108 1.17 2.82 22.83
C ASP A 108 1.01 2.26 24.25
N ASP A 109 0.76 3.11 25.26
CA ASP A 109 0.43 2.65 26.63
C ASP A 109 -0.94 1.94 26.72
N GLY A 110 -1.75 1.96 25.65
CA GLY A 110 -3.12 1.44 25.65
C GLY A 110 -3.36 0.11 24.92
N LYS A 111 -2.37 -0.46 24.21
CA LYS A 111 -2.58 -1.62 23.31
C LYS A 111 -1.86 -2.91 23.71
N LYS A 112 -1.55 -3.08 24.99
CA LYS A 112 -1.26 -4.41 25.59
C LYS A 112 -2.53 -4.99 26.21
N ARG A 113 -3.41 -5.59 25.41
CA ARG A 113 -4.37 -6.64 25.83
C ARG A 113 -4.64 -7.59 24.68
#